data_AF-A0A3B9A3W1-F1
#
_entry.id   AF-A0A3B9A3W1-F1
#
_cell.length_a   1.000
_cell.length_b   1.000
_cell.length_c   1.000
_cell.angle_alpha   90.00
_cell.angle_beta   90.00
_cell.angle_gamma   90.00
#
_symmetry.space_group_name_H-M   'P 1'
#
loop_
_entity.id
_entity.type
_entity.pdbx_description
1 polymer ?
#
loop_
_entity_poly.entity_id
_entity_poly.type
_entity_poly.pdbx_seq_one_letter_code
_entity_poly.pdbx_strand_id
1 'polypeptide(L)'
;MEKVRPMQSILAFWARSLNCPACNQLGLEVIREAGVPDLLHCKVCNTEFEVSESGDFIRLIQYPQALGVDLYGIWMPFGAVRQKIKTILEKEGLSLPAMIAVTGANRPLTRTNLSKDDWGEHEGLEEPPERAVQQARKLLELGNSREEVRLILEKDPRLNPVQIERIMEIVEEPARTKSLERFLILILVILGLVVAGLLIYPTGIFDRALLIVNGLLSGERIEIISPPPTVTQYARQGRPLTCPPTQQGAAALFGGKADHWHFDGKNWIYTDIKGVRVYVPEGLSARYTYMNPILEIKTVEGPAIIDPIMAVSIDCYR
;
A
#
# COMPACT_ATOMS: atom_id res chain seq x y z
N MET A 1 23.99 14.05 1.28
CA MET A 1 23.40 13.41 0.08
C MET A 1 23.89 11.98 0.04
N GLU A 2 22.97 11.02 -0.01
CA GLU A 2 23.29 9.60 -0.10
C GLU A 2 24.03 9.30 -1.42
N LYS A 3 25.09 8.50 -1.36
CA LYS A 3 25.95 8.23 -2.52
C LYS A 3 25.31 7.16 -3.39
N VAL A 4 24.62 7.58 -4.45
CA VAL A 4 24.03 6.66 -5.45
C VAL A 4 25.13 5.88 -6.16
N ARG A 5 25.03 4.54 -6.14
CA ARG A 5 25.97 3.62 -6.80
C ARG A 5 25.33 3.03 -8.08
N PRO A 6 26.10 2.87 -9.16
CA PRO A 6 25.60 2.28 -10.39
C PRO A 6 25.56 0.74 -10.34
N MET A 7 24.57 0.16 -11.01
CA MET A 7 24.36 -1.27 -11.09
C MET A 7 25.46 -1.94 -11.95
N GLN A 8 26.10 -2.98 -11.41
CA GLN A 8 27.23 -3.66 -12.07
C GLN A 8 26.82 -4.87 -12.92
N SER A 9 25.60 -5.37 -12.80
CA SER A 9 25.13 -6.54 -13.53
C SER A 9 23.65 -6.42 -13.83
N ILE A 10 23.35 -5.96 -15.04
CA ILE A 10 22.01 -5.83 -15.57
C ILE A 10 21.66 -7.08 -16.39
N LEU A 11 20.51 -7.69 -16.06
CA LEU A 11 20.00 -8.84 -16.78
C LEU A 11 19.46 -8.42 -18.15
N ALA A 12 19.89 -9.10 -19.21
CA ALA A 12 19.53 -8.73 -20.58
C ALA A 12 18.02 -8.78 -20.85
N PHE A 13 17.27 -9.68 -20.21
CA PHE A 13 15.81 -9.72 -20.38
C PHE A 13 15.12 -8.52 -19.74
N TRP A 14 15.62 -8.05 -18.59
CA TRP A 14 15.08 -6.87 -17.91
C TRP A 14 15.34 -5.60 -18.75
N ALA A 15 16.55 -5.47 -19.31
CA ALA A 15 16.86 -4.39 -20.25
C ALA A 15 15.89 -4.38 -21.44
N ARG A 16 15.58 -5.56 -22.01
CA ARG A 16 14.64 -5.68 -23.13
C ARG A 16 13.19 -5.32 -22.80
N SER A 17 12.78 -5.39 -21.54
CA SER A 17 11.42 -5.02 -21.13
C SER A 17 11.27 -3.52 -20.81
N LEU A 18 12.35 -2.74 -20.87
CA LEU A 18 12.32 -1.30 -20.58
C LEU A 18 12.16 -0.47 -21.86
N ASN A 19 11.51 0.69 -21.70
CA ASN A 19 11.46 1.74 -22.72
C ASN A 19 12.68 2.66 -22.58
N CYS A 20 13.16 3.20 -23.68
CA CYS A 20 14.20 4.23 -23.65
C CYS A 20 13.66 5.52 -23.01
N PRO A 21 14.38 6.15 -22.05
CA PRO A 21 13.95 7.41 -21.45
C PRO A 21 13.99 8.59 -22.43
N ALA A 22 14.76 8.50 -23.52
CA ALA A 22 14.85 9.56 -24.53
C ALA A 22 13.79 9.43 -25.62
N CYS A 23 13.69 8.26 -26.27
CA CYS A 23 12.81 8.07 -27.43
C CYS A 23 11.57 7.21 -27.18
N ASN A 24 11.40 6.68 -25.96
CA ASN A 24 10.30 5.81 -25.55
C ASN A 24 10.16 4.49 -26.35
N GLN A 25 11.18 4.09 -27.10
CA GLN A 25 11.19 2.80 -27.78
C GLN A 25 11.48 1.66 -26.81
N LEU A 26 10.76 0.55 -26.95
CA LEU A 26 10.94 -0.65 -26.16
C LEU A 26 12.16 -1.44 -26.64
N GLY A 27 12.86 -2.11 -25.73
CA GLY A 27 13.92 -3.05 -26.07
C GLY A 27 15.32 -2.46 -25.99
N LEU A 28 15.83 -2.29 -24.77
CA LEU A 28 17.21 -1.85 -24.55
C LEU A 28 18.19 -3.01 -24.55
N GLU A 29 19.44 -2.70 -24.86
CA GLU A 29 20.57 -3.63 -24.82
C GLU A 29 21.49 -3.32 -23.65
N VAL A 30 22.14 -4.35 -23.11
CA VAL A 30 23.14 -4.18 -22.05
C VAL A 30 24.52 -4.18 -22.69
N ILE A 31 25.26 -3.10 -22.53
CA ILE A 31 26.68 -3.02 -22.85
C ILE A 31 27.45 -3.33 -21.57
N ARG A 32 28.35 -4.31 -21.65
CA ARG A 32 29.20 -4.75 -20.54
C ARG A 32 30.66 -4.54 -20.90
N GLU A 33 31.36 -3.77 -20.09
CA GLU A 33 32.78 -3.50 -20.22
C GLU A 33 33.47 -3.84 -18.89
N ALA A 34 34.66 -4.43 -18.97
CA ALA A 34 35.39 -4.86 -17.77
C ALA A 34 35.79 -3.63 -16.91
N GLY A 35 35.49 -3.69 -15.61
CA GLY A 35 35.86 -2.64 -14.67
C GLY A 35 34.97 -1.40 -14.68
N VAL A 36 33.88 -1.38 -15.45
CA VAL A 36 32.86 -0.31 -15.43
C VAL A 36 31.46 -0.89 -15.18
N PRO A 37 30.51 -0.08 -14.69
CA PRO A 37 29.13 -0.52 -14.49
C PRO A 37 28.43 -0.85 -15.82
N ASP A 38 27.40 -1.70 -15.77
CA ASP A 38 26.61 -2.06 -16.94
C ASP A 38 25.85 -0.84 -17.47
N LEU A 39 25.88 -0.66 -18.79
CA LEU A 39 25.19 0.43 -19.50
C LEU A 39 23.97 -0.11 -20.23
N LEU A 40 22.87 0.64 -20.20
CA LEU A 40 21.72 0.40 -21.05
C LEU A 40 21.82 1.25 -22.31
N HIS A 41 21.77 0.61 -23.47
CA HIS A 41 21.88 1.22 -24.78
C HIS A 41 20.56 1.09 -25.56
N CYS A 42 20.10 2.20 -26.14
CA CYS A 42 18.98 2.21 -27.06
C CYS A 42 19.45 2.26 -28.52
N LYS A 43 19.17 1.20 -29.28
CA LYS A 43 19.53 1.09 -30.70
C LYS A 43 18.88 2.12 -31.62
N VAL A 44 17.78 2.74 -31.18
CA VAL A 44 17.00 3.67 -32.02
C VAL A 44 17.56 5.09 -31.95
N CYS A 45 17.89 5.59 -30.75
CA CYS A 45 18.37 6.95 -30.56
C CYS A 45 19.80 7.03 -30.03
N ASN A 46 20.52 5.91 -29.98
CA ASN A 46 21.90 5.76 -29.48
C ASN A 46 22.12 6.38 -28.09
N THR A 47 21.08 6.36 -27.25
CA THR A 47 21.16 6.84 -25.87
C THR A 47 21.69 5.73 -24.98
N GLU A 48 22.70 6.05 -24.18
CA GLU A 48 23.33 5.18 -23.21
C GLU A 48 23.20 5.77 -21.82
N PHE A 49 22.84 4.94 -20.86
CA PHE A 49 22.62 5.39 -19.50
C PHE A 49 22.90 4.27 -18.49
N GLU A 50 23.30 4.69 -17.29
CA GLU A 50 23.46 3.79 -16.15
C GLU A 50 22.21 3.80 -15.29
N VAL A 51 22.00 2.72 -14.57
CA VAL A 51 20.92 2.57 -13.59
C VAL A 51 21.54 2.47 -12.19
N SER A 52 20.89 3.05 -11.18
CA SER A 52 21.31 2.87 -9.78
C SER A 52 21.14 1.43 -9.33
N GLU A 53 21.90 1.00 -8.31
CA GLU A 53 21.76 -0.34 -7.69
C GLU A 53 20.31 -0.61 -7.21
N SER A 54 19.59 0.43 -6.77
CA SER A 54 18.17 0.31 -6.37
C SER A 54 17.20 0.24 -7.55
N GLY A 55 17.59 0.69 -8.73
CA GLY A 55 16.72 0.81 -9.91
C GLY A 55 15.90 2.10 -10.01
N ASP A 56 15.92 2.96 -8.99
CA ASP A 56 15.05 4.15 -8.93
C ASP A 56 15.58 5.35 -9.73
N PHE A 57 16.91 5.41 -9.93
CA PHE A 57 17.58 6.53 -10.57
C PHE A 57 18.35 6.07 -11.80
N ILE A 58 18.43 6.95 -12.79
CA ILE A 58 19.27 6.78 -13.97
C ILE A 58 20.13 8.01 -14.17
N ARG A 59 21.26 7.85 -14.86
CA ARG A 59 22.06 8.98 -15.35
C ARG A 59 22.42 8.74 -16.81
N LEU A 60 22.26 9.75 -17.65
CA LEU A 60 22.61 9.64 -19.07
C LEU A 60 24.12 9.81 -19.22
N ILE A 61 24.74 8.89 -19.97
CA ILE A 61 26.16 8.90 -20.31
C ILE A 61 26.34 9.33 -21.78
N GLN A 62 25.44 8.88 -22.65
CA GLN A 62 25.42 9.30 -24.05
C GLN A 62 23.99 9.56 -24.48
N TYR A 63 23.75 10.64 -25.23
CA TYR A 63 22.42 10.99 -25.74
C TYR A 63 22.54 12.01 -26.88
N PRO A 64 21.50 12.21 -27.71
CA PRO A 64 21.52 13.17 -28.81
C PRO A 64 21.87 14.59 -28.34
N GLN A 65 22.83 15.23 -29.00
CA GLN A 65 23.34 16.56 -28.61
C GLN A 65 22.26 17.64 -28.56
N ALA A 66 21.21 17.49 -29.35
CA ALA A 66 20.06 18.39 -29.36
C ALA A 66 19.29 18.45 -28.02
N LEU A 67 19.55 17.53 -27.09
CA LEU A 67 18.98 17.57 -25.73
C LEU A 67 19.76 18.45 -24.74
N GLY A 68 20.89 19.03 -25.15
CA GLY A 68 21.71 19.92 -24.32
C GLY A 68 22.48 19.21 -23.21
N VAL A 69 23.54 19.82 -22.69
CA VAL A 69 24.49 19.18 -21.75
C VAL A 69 23.95 18.95 -20.34
N ASP A 70 22.82 19.57 -19.99
CA ASP A 70 22.27 19.60 -18.62
C ASP A 70 21.82 18.25 -18.08
N LEU A 71 21.76 17.22 -18.92
CA LEU A 71 21.35 15.86 -18.53
C LEU A 71 22.55 14.92 -18.31
N TYR A 72 23.76 15.34 -18.65
CA TYR A 72 24.93 14.47 -18.63
C TYR A 72 25.38 14.16 -17.19
N GLY A 73 25.47 12.87 -16.86
CA GLY A 73 26.04 12.39 -15.62
C GLY A 73 25.24 12.68 -14.35
N ILE A 74 24.06 13.31 -14.45
CA ILE A 74 23.20 13.64 -13.30
C ILE A 74 22.26 12.48 -13.00
N TRP A 75 22.29 11.97 -11.77
CA TRP A 75 21.33 10.98 -11.28
C TRP A 75 19.95 11.62 -11.09
N MET A 76 18.95 11.09 -11.79
CA MET A 76 17.57 11.56 -11.71
C MET A 76 16.60 10.39 -11.81
N PRO A 77 15.39 10.49 -11.22
CA PRO A 77 14.35 9.50 -11.42
C PRO A 77 14.01 9.34 -12.91
N PHE A 78 13.67 8.11 -13.31
CA PHE A 78 13.36 7.78 -14.71
C PHE A 78 12.29 8.70 -15.33
N GLY A 79 11.21 8.95 -14.59
CA GLY A 79 10.13 9.85 -15.03
C GLY A 79 10.56 11.31 -15.18
N ALA A 80 11.46 11.79 -14.32
CA ALA A 80 11.95 13.17 -14.37
C ALA A 80 12.83 13.42 -15.61
N VAL A 81 13.65 12.44 -15.99
CA VAL A 81 14.45 12.50 -17.23
C VAL A 81 13.55 12.64 -18.44
N ARG A 82 12.48 11.82 -18.52
CA ARG A 82 11.50 11.89 -19.62
C ARG A 82 10.81 13.25 -19.72
N GLN A 83 10.40 13.80 -18.59
CA GLN A 83 9.76 15.12 -18.55
C GLN A 83 10.70 16.22 -19.03
N LYS A 84 11.95 16.24 -18.55
CA LYS A 84 12.96 17.21 -19.00
C LYS A 84 13.21 17.12 -20.50
N ILE A 85 13.40 15.91 -21.02
CA ILE A 85 13.60 15.68 -22.45
C ILE A 85 12.40 16.22 -23.23
N LYS A 86 11.17 15.91 -22.81
CA LYS A 86 9.95 16.42 -23.44
C LYS A 86 9.89 17.95 -23.46
N THR A 87 10.21 18.62 -22.35
CA THR A 87 10.24 20.09 -22.29
C THR A 87 11.27 20.69 -23.26
N ILE A 88 12.44 20.05 -23.40
CA ILE A 88 13.48 20.50 -24.33
C ILE A 88 13.01 20.34 -25.78
N LEU A 89 12.37 19.21 -26.11
CA LEU A 89 11.79 18.97 -27.43
C LEU A 89 10.75 20.04 -27.81
N GLU A 90 9.84 20.33 -26.88
CA GLU A 90 8.78 21.33 -27.08
C GLU A 90 9.36 22.74 -27.24
N LYS A 91 10.37 23.09 -26.43
CA LYS A 91 11.02 24.40 -26.47
C LYS A 91 11.81 24.64 -27.77
N GLU A 92 12.54 23.63 -28.24
CA GLU A 92 13.38 23.72 -29.44
C GLU A 92 12.58 23.45 -30.74
N GLY A 93 11.29 23.12 -30.64
CA GLY A 93 10.45 22.78 -31.79
C GLY A 93 10.90 21.53 -32.53
N LEU A 94 11.63 20.63 -31.85
CA LEU A 94 12.22 19.43 -32.43
C LEU A 94 11.26 18.26 -32.37
N SER A 95 11.15 17.51 -33.46
CA SER A 95 10.44 16.22 -33.46
C SER A 95 11.41 15.08 -33.17
N LEU A 96 10.96 14.08 -32.38
CA LEU A 96 11.73 12.86 -32.08
C LEU A 96 12.31 12.16 -33.33
N PRO A 97 11.58 12.06 -34.45
CA PRO A 97 12.14 11.53 -35.70
C PRO A 97 13.26 12.39 -36.29
N ALA A 98 13.18 13.73 -36.18
CA ALA A 98 14.23 14.63 -36.67
C ALA A 98 15.54 14.47 -35.88
N MET A 99 15.48 14.08 -34.59
CA MET A 99 16.67 13.80 -33.79
C MET A 99 17.42 12.54 -34.22
N ILE A 100 16.69 11.50 -34.61
CA ILE A 100 17.27 10.22 -35.03
C ILE A 100 17.99 10.37 -36.38
N ALA A 101 17.51 11.28 -37.25
CA ALA A 101 18.13 11.56 -38.54
C ALA A 101 19.47 12.32 -38.45
N VAL A 102 19.70 13.09 -37.39
CA VAL A 102 20.90 13.95 -37.23
C VAL A 102 22.07 13.22 -36.54
N THR A 103 21.84 12.05 -35.93
CA THR A 103 22.90 11.25 -35.28
C THR A 103 23.48 10.15 -36.18
N GLY A 104 23.13 10.15 -37.47
CA GLY A 104 23.81 9.36 -38.48
C GLY A 104 25.29 9.74 -38.59
N ALA A 105 26.16 8.82 -38.17
CA ALA A 105 27.57 8.74 -38.58
C ALA A 105 28.58 9.77 -38.07
N ASN A 106 28.53 10.20 -36.80
CA ASN A 106 29.75 10.70 -36.14
C ASN A 106 29.99 10.05 -34.78
N ARG A 107 31.11 9.34 -34.71
CA ARG A 107 31.63 8.58 -33.57
C ARG A 107 31.64 9.42 -32.27
N PRO A 108 31.30 8.84 -31.12
CA PRO A 108 31.48 9.49 -29.83
C PRO A 108 32.97 9.65 -29.51
N LEU A 109 33.28 10.66 -28.69
CA LEU A 109 34.58 10.84 -28.05
C LEU A 109 34.91 9.57 -27.25
N THR A 110 35.84 8.77 -27.77
CA THR A 110 36.29 7.49 -27.23
C THR A 110 36.88 7.63 -25.83
N ARG A 111 36.35 6.87 -24.87
CA ARG A 111 37.13 6.39 -23.71
C ARG A 111 38.04 5.28 -24.23
N THR A 112 39.33 5.46 -24.01
CA THR A 112 40.46 4.70 -24.56
C THR A 112 40.38 3.19 -24.33
N ASN A 113 40.80 2.47 -25.38
CA ASN A 113 41.09 1.03 -25.44
C ASN A 113 41.80 0.49 -24.19
N LEU A 114 41.34 -0.65 -23.68
CA LEU A 114 42.18 -1.59 -22.93
C LEU A 114 41.87 -3.01 -23.37
N SER A 115 42.95 -3.74 -23.58
CA SER A 115 43.06 -4.91 -24.43
C SER A 115 42.31 -6.12 -23.88
N LYS A 116 41.63 -6.77 -24.80
CA LYS A 116 41.51 -8.23 -24.93
C LYS A 116 42.84 -8.88 -24.53
N ASP A 117 42.90 -9.51 -23.37
CA ASP A 117 43.78 -10.64 -22.99
C ASP A 117 43.66 -10.84 -21.47
N ASP A 118 42.64 -11.59 -21.05
CA ASP A 118 42.68 -12.34 -19.78
C ASP A 118 41.57 -13.40 -19.78
N TRP A 119 41.77 -14.44 -20.58
CA TRP A 119 41.02 -15.70 -20.49
C TRP A 119 41.93 -16.75 -19.87
N GLY A 120 42.20 -16.60 -18.58
CA GLY A 120 42.93 -17.58 -17.76
C GLY A 120 41.95 -18.47 -16.98
N GLU A 121 41.94 -19.75 -17.34
CA GLU A 121 41.75 -20.94 -16.49
C GLU A 121 41.06 -20.75 -15.12
N HIS A 122 39.83 -21.25 -15.01
CA HIS A 122 39.28 -21.72 -13.73
C HIS A 122 38.95 -23.21 -13.82
N GLU A 123 39.98 -24.03 -14.03
CA GLU A 123 39.96 -25.42 -13.56
C GLU A 123 40.17 -25.42 -12.03
N GLY A 124 39.23 -26.01 -11.27
CA GLY A 124 39.54 -26.49 -9.93
C GLY A 124 38.84 -25.88 -8.71
N LEU A 125 37.79 -25.05 -8.85
CA LEU A 125 37.02 -24.60 -7.66
C LEU A 125 35.81 -25.51 -7.41
N GLU A 126 35.92 -26.37 -6.38
CA GLU A 126 34.85 -27.27 -5.90
C GLU A 126 33.64 -26.53 -5.29
N GLU A 127 33.82 -25.26 -4.90
CA GLU A 127 32.75 -24.46 -4.32
C GLU A 127 32.10 -23.54 -5.36
N PRO A 128 30.75 -23.51 -5.44
CA PRO A 128 30.07 -22.62 -6.35
C PRO A 128 30.18 -21.17 -5.88
N PRO A 129 30.35 -20.20 -6.78
CA PRO A 129 30.37 -18.80 -6.41
C PRO A 129 29.05 -18.40 -5.74
N GLU A 130 29.11 -17.74 -4.58
CA GLU A 130 27.93 -17.35 -3.78
C GLU A 130 26.87 -16.59 -4.59
N ARG A 131 27.31 -15.83 -5.61
CA ARG A 131 26.43 -15.09 -6.53
C ARG A 131 25.53 -16.00 -7.35
N ALA A 132 26.04 -17.15 -7.80
CA ALA A 132 25.25 -18.12 -8.57
C ALA A 132 24.21 -18.82 -7.68
N VAL A 133 24.53 -19.07 -6.41
CA VAL A 133 23.59 -19.59 -5.40
C VAL A 133 22.45 -18.59 -5.17
N GLN A 134 22.76 -17.30 -4.98
CA GLN A 134 21.73 -16.26 -4.81
C GLN A 134 20.85 -16.08 -6.05
N GLN A 135 21.43 -16.19 -7.25
CA GLN A 135 20.69 -16.13 -8.50
C GLN A 135 19.73 -17.32 -8.66
N ALA A 136 20.19 -18.54 -8.36
CA ALA A 136 19.34 -19.73 -8.39
C ALA A 136 18.16 -19.64 -7.39
N ARG A 137 18.40 -19.09 -6.19
CA ARG A 137 17.33 -18.80 -5.21
C ARG A 137 16.28 -17.85 -5.78
N LYS A 138 16.73 -16.75 -6.39
CA LYS A 138 15.84 -15.75 -6.99
C LYS A 138 15.02 -16.33 -8.14
N LEU A 139 15.60 -17.21 -8.96
CA LEU A 139 14.87 -17.88 -10.05
C LEU A 139 13.78 -18.81 -9.51
N LEU A 140 14.04 -19.54 -8.42
CA LEU A 140 13.02 -20.36 -7.74
C LEU A 140 11.94 -19.51 -7.06
N GLU A 141 12.29 -18.39 -6.44
CA GLU A 141 11.32 -17.43 -5.88
C GLU A 141 10.39 -16.84 -6.95
N LEU A 142 10.88 -16.69 -8.18
CA LEU A 142 10.09 -16.26 -9.33
C LEU A 142 9.18 -17.38 -9.90
N GLY A 143 9.17 -18.57 -9.28
CA GLY A 143 8.26 -19.66 -9.62
C GLY A 143 8.73 -20.57 -10.75
N ASN A 144 10.00 -20.47 -11.17
CA ASN A 144 10.57 -21.38 -12.18
C ASN A 144 10.76 -22.78 -11.58
N SER A 145 10.60 -23.83 -12.40
CA SER A 145 10.85 -25.20 -11.98
C SER A 145 12.35 -25.47 -11.77
N ARG A 146 12.69 -26.53 -11.03
CA ARG A 146 14.08 -26.93 -10.78
C ARG A 146 14.84 -27.16 -12.10
N GLU A 147 14.18 -27.80 -13.05
CA GLU A 147 14.71 -28.12 -14.37
C GLU A 147 14.94 -26.85 -15.19
N GLU A 148 14.04 -25.87 -15.11
CA GLU A 148 14.21 -24.56 -15.76
C GLU A 148 15.39 -23.79 -15.18
N VAL A 149 15.54 -23.76 -13.86
CA VAL A 149 16.69 -23.12 -13.21
C VAL A 149 18.00 -23.80 -13.58
N ARG A 150 18.02 -25.14 -13.64
CA ARG A 150 19.19 -25.90 -14.11
C ARG A 150 19.56 -25.53 -15.54
N LEU A 151 18.59 -25.52 -16.46
CA LEU A 151 18.79 -25.15 -17.86
C LEU A 151 19.27 -23.69 -18.02
N ILE A 152 18.90 -22.80 -17.10
CA ILE A 152 19.38 -21.41 -17.07
C ILE A 152 20.84 -21.35 -16.62
N LEU A 153 21.21 -22.11 -15.58
CA LEU A 153 22.58 -22.15 -15.07
C LEU A 153 23.54 -22.83 -16.06
N GLU A 154 23.08 -23.85 -16.80
CA GLU A 154 23.86 -24.54 -17.85
C GLU A 154 24.22 -23.62 -19.04
N LYS A 155 23.51 -22.50 -19.21
CA LYS A 155 23.82 -21.49 -20.24
C LYS A 155 24.87 -20.48 -19.78
N ASP A 156 25.28 -20.51 -18.51
CA ASP A 156 26.35 -19.65 -18.00
C ASP A 156 27.72 -20.30 -18.29
N PRO A 157 28.55 -19.72 -19.17
CA PRO A 157 29.85 -20.29 -19.52
C PRO A 157 30.85 -20.28 -18.35
N ARG A 158 30.52 -19.63 -17.23
CA ARG A 158 31.37 -19.54 -16.04
C ARG A 158 31.11 -20.65 -15.02
N LEU A 159 30.05 -21.44 -15.19
CA LEU A 159 29.67 -22.48 -14.25
C LEU A 159 29.96 -23.86 -14.84
N ASN A 160 30.68 -24.68 -14.08
CA ASN A 160 30.89 -26.07 -14.47
C ASN A 160 29.72 -26.96 -14.00
N PRO A 161 29.50 -28.16 -14.60
CA PRO A 161 28.39 -29.03 -14.24
C PRO A 161 28.36 -29.45 -12.76
N VAL A 162 29.53 -29.57 -12.12
CA VAL A 162 29.66 -29.94 -10.70
C VAL A 162 29.18 -28.82 -9.78
N GLN A 163 29.51 -27.57 -10.11
CA GLN A 163 29.05 -26.37 -9.41
C GLN A 163 27.54 -26.18 -9.58
N ILE A 164 26.99 -26.49 -10.76
CA ILE A 164 25.54 -26.42 -10.99
C ILE A 164 24.82 -27.41 -10.06
N GLU A 165 25.28 -28.65 -9.96
CA GLU A 165 24.67 -29.64 -9.07
C GLU A 165 24.71 -29.18 -7.60
N ARG A 166 25.85 -28.65 -7.17
CA ARG A 166 26.03 -28.14 -5.80
C ARG A 166 25.20 -26.90 -5.50
N ILE A 167 25.00 -26.01 -6.48
CA ILE A 167 24.06 -24.88 -6.37
C ILE A 167 22.65 -25.41 -6.18
N MET A 168 22.22 -26.39 -6.98
CA MET A 168 20.87 -26.93 -6.87
C MET A 168 20.62 -27.61 -5.52
N GLU A 169 21.64 -28.27 -4.95
CA GLU A 169 21.59 -28.85 -3.60
C GLU A 169 21.47 -27.77 -2.50
N ILE A 170 22.30 -26.71 -2.54
CA ILE A 170 22.28 -25.61 -1.55
C ILE A 170 20.96 -24.82 -1.56
N VAL A 171 20.27 -24.79 -2.70
CA VAL A 171 19.02 -24.06 -2.85
C VAL A 171 17.79 -24.91 -2.49
N GLU A 172 17.95 -26.22 -2.37
CA GLU A 172 16.89 -27.14 -1.93
C GLU A 172 16.56 -27.00 -0.43
N GLU A 173 17.49 -26.48 0.39
CA GLU A 173 17.28 -26.19 1.82
C GLU A 173 16.65 -24.78 2.05
N PRO A 174 15.66 -24.65 2.96
CA PRO A 174 14.24 -24.58 2.61
C PRO A 174 13.67 -23.15 2.56
N ALA A 175 13.19 -22.71 1.39
CA ALA A 175 12.32 -21.52 1.26
C ALA A 175 10.84 -21.80 1.61
N ARG A 176 10.47 -23.08 1.79
CA ARG A 176 9.08 -23.51 2.01
C ARG A 176 8.53 -23.11 3.39
N THR A 177 9.37 -22.83 4.38
CA THR A 177 8.94 -22.49 5.75
C THR A 177 8.61 -21.01 5.93
N LYS A 178 9.40 -20.10 5.36
CA LYS A 178 9.19 -18.64 5.52
C LYS A 178 7.97 -18.10 4.77
N SER A 179 7.62 -18.70 3.63
CA SER A 179 6.43 -18.32 2.86
C SER A 179 5.13 -18.74 3.57
N LEU A 180 5.10 -19.97 4.11
CA LEU A 180 3.96 -20.47 4.88
C LEU A 180 3.74 -19.68 6.18
N GLU A 181 4.82 -19.30 6.87
CA GLU A 181 4.73 -18.50 8.10
C GLU A 181 4.14 -17.10 7.83
N ARG A 182 4.57 -16.43 6.76
CA ARG A 182 4.00 -15.14 6.34
C ARG A 182 2.53 -15.26 5.93
N PHE A 183 2.17 -16.35 5.24
CA PHE A 183 0.79 -16.60 4.82
C PHE A 183 -0.12 -16.88 6.03
N LEU A 184 0.36 -17.65 7.01
CA LEU A 184 -0.36 -17.91 8.27
C LEU A 184 -0.54 -16.64 9.11
N ILE A 185 0.47 -15.78 9.20
CA ILE A 185 0.35 -14.49 9.89
C ILE A 185 -0.72 -13.62 9.23
N LEU A 186 -0.72 -13.54 7.90
CA LEU A 186 -1.71 -12.75 7.16
C LEU A 186 -3.13 -13.27 7.38
N ILE A 187 -3.34 -14.59 7.37
CA ILE A 187 -4.62 -15.22 7.70
C ILE A 187 -5.04 -14.87 9.14
N LEU A 188 -4.13 -14.95 10.11
CA LEU A 188 -4.39 -14.60 11.50
C LEU A 188 -4.81 -13.13 11.68
N VAL A 189 -4.17 -12.21 10.95
CA VAL A 189 -4.53 -10.78 10.98
C VAL A 189 -5.93 -10.56 10.40
N ILE A 190 -6.23 -11.18 9.25
CA ILE A 190 -7.56 -11.08 8.63
C ILE A 190 -8.62 -11.67 9.57
N LEU A 191 -8.36 -12.85 10.15
CA LEU A 191 -9.27 -13.48 11.09
C LEU A 191 -9.48 -12.59 12.33
N GLY A 192 -8.42 -11.99 12.85
CA GLY A 192 -8.48 -11.04 13.96
C GLY A 192 -9.33 -9.81 13.64
N LEU A 193 -9.18 -9.24 12.44
CA LEU A 193 -10.00 -8.10 11.98
C LEU A 193 -11.48 -8.49 11.81
N VAL A 194 -11.77 -9.70 11.30
CA VAL A 194 -13.15 -10.20 11.18
C VAL A 194 -13.76 -10.41 12.56
N VAL A 195 -13.05 -11.02 13.50
CA VAL A 195 -13.53 -11.21 14.88
C VAL A 195 -13.73 -9.88 15.57
N ALA A 196 -12.79 -8.93 15.44
CA ALA A 196 -12.96 -7.57 15.97
C ALA A 196 -14.18 -6.88 15.35
N GLY A 197 -14.36 -6.99 14.03
CA GLY A 197 -15.54 -6.48 13.34
C GLY A 197 -16.84 -7.08 13.86
N LEU A 198 -16.90 -8.39 14.04
CA LEU A 198 -18.07 -9.09 14.60
C LEU A 198 -18.35 -8.73 16.06
N LEU A 199 -17.31 -8.51 16.88
CA LEU A 199 -17.47 -8.06 18.27
C LEU A 199 -17.96 -6.60 18.37
N ILE A 200 -17.56 -5.76 17.42
CA ILE A 200 -17.93 -4.33 17.37
C ILE A 200 -19.26 -4.13 16.65
N TYR A 201 -19.66 -5.00 15.73
CA TYR A 201 -20.91 -4.94 14.99
C TYR A 201 -22.16 -4.74 15.87
N PRO A 202 -22.40 -5.52 16.95
CA PRO A 202 -23.58 -5.33 17.81
C PRO A 202 -23.52 -4.06 18.66
N THR A 203 -22.38 -3.37 18.74
CA THR A 203 -22.22 -2.14 19.55
C THR A 203 -22.64 -0.86 18.82
N GLY A 204 -23.03 -0.95 17.53
CA GLY A 204 -23.45 0.21 16.71
C GLY A 204 -22.31 1.18 16.34
N ILE A 205 -21.06 0.88 16.74
CA ILE A 205 -19.87 1.66 16.38
C ILE A 205 -19.56 1.53 14.88
N PHE A 206 -19.87 0.38 14.27
CA PHE A 206 -19.63 0.12 12.85
C PHE A 206 -20.46 1.05 11.94
N ASP A 207 -21.73 1.30 12.28
CA ASP A 207 -22.60 2.24 11.56
C ASP A 207 -22.05 3.67 11.61
N ARG A 208 -21.46 4.07 12.74
CA ARG A 208 -20.80 5.39 12.89
C ARG A 208 -19.55 5.49 12.02
N ALA A 209 -18.73 4.44 11.95
CA ALA A 209 -17.55 4.41 11.10
C ALA A 209 -17.91 4.46 9.61
N LEU A 210 -18.96 3.73 9.20
CA LEU A 210 -19.45 3.71 7.83
C LEU A 210 -20.04 5.06 7.40
N LEU A 211 -20.72 5.78 8.30
CA LEU A 211 -21.18 7.15 8.08
C LEU A 211 -20.04 8.16 7.93
N ILE A 212 -18.94 7.99 8.68
CA ILE A 212 -17.75 8.85 8.53
C ILE A 212 -17.11 8.64 7.15
N VAL A 213 -16.97 7.37 6.71
CA VAL A 213 -16.39 7.06 5.41
C VAL A 213 -17.27 7.57 4.27
N ASN A 214 -18.59 7.35 4.35
CA ASN A 214 -19.52 7.87 3.34
C ASN A 214 -19.64 9.41 3.37
N GLY A 215 -19.55 10.04 4.55
CA GLY A 215 -19.52 11.50 4.70
C GLY A 215 -18.26 12.13 4.11
N LEU A 216 -17.09 11.49 4.31
CA LEU A 216 -15.82 11.92 3.69
C LEU A 216 -15.86 11.83 2.16
N LEU A 217 -16.55 10.85 1.61
CA LEU A 217 -16.70 10.65 0.16
C LEU A 217 -17.74 11.61 -0.46
N SER A 218 -18.72 12.08 0.31
CA SER A 218 -19.84 12.88 -0.20
C SER A 218 -19.66 14.40 -0.02
N GLY A 219 -18.63 14.85 0.72
CA GLY A 219 -18.35 16.29 0.93
C GLY A 219 -19.36 17.02 1.82
N GLU A 220 -20.31 16.31 2.40
CA GLU A 220 -21.32 16.85 3.31
C GLU A 220 -20.70 17.00 4.71
N ARG A 221 -20.67 18.22 5.25
CA ARG A 221 -20.24 18.45 6.64
C ARG A 221 -21.29 17.87 7.57
N ILE A 222 -21.09 16.62 7.98
CA ILE A 222 -21.85 16.04 9.08
C ILE A 222 -21.42 16.81 10.34
N GLU A 223 -22.32 17.62 10.91
CA GLU A 223 -22.13 18.15 12.27
C GLU A 223 -22.20 16.97 13.25
N ILE A 224 -21.05 16.36 13.51
CA ILE A 224 -20.88 15.17 14.37
C ILE A 224 -21.22 15.49 15.84
N ILE A 225 -21.31 16.78 16.20
CA ILE A 225 -21.62 17.23 17.56
C ILE A 225 -23.12 17.55 17.61
N SER A 226 -23.93 16.55 17.94
CA SER A 226 -25.34 16.79 18.27
C SER A 226 -25.42 17.82 19.40
N PRO A 227 -26.38 18.76 19.37
CA PRO A 227 -26.55 19.74 20.44
C PRO A 227 -26.72 19.00 21.78
N PRO A 228 -26.24 19.57 22.90
CA PRO A 228 -26.37 18.94 24.20
C PRO A 228 -27.87 18.67 24.50
N PRO A 229 -28.20 17.49 25.06
CA PRO A 229 -29.57 17.15 25.37
C PRO A 229 -30.14 18.14 26.39
N THR A 230 -31.36 18.60 26.11
CA THR A 230 -32.14 19.41 27.05
C THR A 230 -33.01 18.47 27.89
N VAL A 231 -33.05 18.71 29.20
CA VAL A 231 -33.91 17.98 30.13
C VAL A 231 -35.02 18.90 30.61
N THR A 232 -36.27 18.49 30.38
CA THR A 232 -37.47 19.18 30.89
C THR A 232 -38.14 18.31 31.94
N GLN A 233 -38.23 18.78 33.17
CA GLN A 233 -38.83 18.03 34.28
C GLN A 233 -40.28 18.46 34.51
N TYR A 234 -41.15 17.48 34.77
CA TYR A 234 -42.58 17.68 34.97
C TYR A 234 -42.98 17.46 36.42
N ALA A 235 -44.13 18.02 36.80
CA ALA A 235 -44.74 17.74 38.11
C ALA A 235 -45.19 16.28 38.20
N ARG A 236 -45.00 15.67 39.37
CA ARG A 236 -45.46 14.31 39.68
C ARG A 236 -46.99 14.25 39.64
N GLN A 237 -47.52 13.21 39.02
CA GLN A 237 -48.95 12.95 38.90
C GLN A 237 -49.43 11.82 39.82
N GLY A 238 -48.52 11.17 40.55
CA GLY A 238 -48.83 10.10 41.50
C GLY A 238 -49.18 8.77 40.83
N ARG A 239 -48.80 8.57 39.56
CA ARG A 239 -49.06 7.34 38.81
C ARG A 239 -47.74 6.66 38.45
N PRO A 240 -47.21 5.77 39.32
CA PRO A 240 -46.03 5.00 38.97
C PRO A 240 -46.36 4.09 37.79
N LEU A 241 -45.54 4.16 36.74
CA LEU A 241 -45.66 3.31 35.56
C LEU A 241 -44.63 2.18 35.65
N THR A 242 -45.07 0.96 35.35
CA THR A 242 -44.18 -0.19 35.25
C THR A 242 -43.54 -0.24 33.86
N CYS A 243 -42.35 -0.84 33.79
CA CYS A 243 -41.71 -1.00 32.50
C CYS A 243 -42.49 -1.96 31.59
N PRO A 244 -42.54 -1.66 30.29
CA PRO A 244 -43.24 -2.49 29.32
C PRO A 244 -42.46 -3.79 29.10
N PRO A 245 -43.15 -4.91 28.80
CA PRO A 245 -42.50 -6.20 28.56
C PRO A 245 -41.97 -6.35 27.12
N THR A 246 -42.30 -5.41 26.21
CA THR A 246 -41.95 -5.51 24.79
C THR A 246 -41.33 -4.21 24.28
N GLN A 247 -40.55 -4.33 23.21
CA GLN A 247 -39.97 -3.21 22.47
C GLN A 247 -41.04 -2.21 21.97
N GLN A 248 -42.18 -2.72 21.50
CA GLN A 248 -43.30 -1.87 21.07
C GLN A 248 -43.90 -1.10 22.24
N GLY A 249 -44.01 -1.74 23.42
CA GLY A 249 -44.43 -1.06 24.64
C GLY A 249 -43.41 0.00 25.10
N ALA A 250 -42.11 -0.29 24.98
CA ALA A 250 -41.04 0.66 25.27
C ALA A 250 -41.12 1.88 24.34
N ALA A 251 -41.26 1.67 23.04
CA ALA A 251 -41.47 2.77 22.08
C ALA A 251 -42.75 3.57 22.37
N ALA A 252 -43.85 2.91 22.75
CA ALA A 252 -45.10 3.59 23.09
C ALA A 252 -45.01 4.39 24.39
N LEU A 253 -44.27 3.90 25.38
CA LEU A 253 -44.15 4.52 26.70
C LEU A 253 -43.07 5.61 26.74
N PHE A 254 -41.91 5.34 26.17
CA PHE A 254 -40.72 6.19 26.26
C PHE A 254 -40.49 7.02 25.00
N GLY A 255 -41.05 6.63 23.85
CA GLY A 255 -40.78 7.24 22.54
C GLY A 255 -39.74 6.49 21.71
N GLY A 256 -39.48 7.00 20.51
CA GLY A 256 -38.54 6.38 19.56
C GLY A 256 -39.10 5.18 18.80
N LYS A 257 -38.24 4.49 18.06
CA LYS A 257 -38.61 3.30 17.27
C LYS A 257 -38.45 2.03 18.10
N ALA A 258 -39.35 1.07 17.92
CA ALA A 258 -39.36 -0.18 18.70
C ALA A 258 -38.10 -1.02 18.49
N ASP A 259 -37.60 -1.12 17.25
CA ASP A 259 -36.41 -1.89 16.87
C ASP A 259 -35.10 -1.35 17.46
N HIS A 260 -35.10 -0.11 17.96
CA HIS A 260 -33.95 0.51 18.61
C HIS A 260 -33.94 0.32 20.15
N TRP A 261 -35.00 -0.26 20.72
CA TRP A 261 -35.06 -0.61 22.13
C TRP A 261 -34.56 -2.03 22.36
N HIS A 262 -33.73 -2.25 23.37
CA HIS A 262 -33.26 -3.56 23.80
C HIS A 262 -33.40 -3.71 25.31
N PHE A 263 -33.85 -4.87 25.77
CA PHE A 263 -33.97 -5.16 27.19
C PHE A 263 -32.80 -6.06 27.62
N ASP A 264 -31.97 -5.57 28.55
CA ASP A 264 -30.78 -6.30 29.03
C ASP A 264 -31.10 -7.28 30.18
N GLY A 265 -32.38 -7.45 30.53
CA GLY A 265 -32.85 -8.21 31.68
C GLY A 265 -33.21 -7.34 32.89
N LYS A 266 -32.71 -6.10 32.96
CA LYS A 266 -32.99 -5.14 34.04
C LYS A 266 -33.50 -3.79 33.51
N ASN A 267 -32.90 -3.27 32.45
CA ASN A 267 -33.11 -1.93 31.93
C ASN A 267 -33.52 -1.98 30.47
N TRP A 268 -34.26 -0.95 30.05
CA TRP A 268 -34.48 -0.68 28.63
C TRP A 268 -33.36 0.22 28.11
N ILE A 269 -32.64 -0.23 27.09
CA ILE A 269 -31.57 0.50 26.43
C ILE A 269 -32.07 0.95 25.06
N TYR A 270 -31.91 2.23 24.74
CA TYR A 270 -32.16 2.79 23.42
C TYR A 270 -30.87 3.32 22.81
N THR A 271 -30.67 3.08 21.52
CA THR A 271 -29.58 3.66 20.75
C THR A 271 -30.06 4.15 19.38
N ASP A 272 -29.76 5.41 19.04
CA ASP A 272 -30.01 5.99 17.72
C ASP A 272 -29.01 7.09 17.42
N ILE A 273 -28.39 7.02 16.24
CA ILE A 273 -27.43 8.01 15.75
C ILE A 273 -28.07 9.36 15.43
N LYS A 274 -29.38 9.41 15.15
CA LYS A 274 -30.09 10.66 14.80
C LYS A 274 -30.53 11.46 16.02
N GLY A 275 -30.42 10.87 17.21
CA GLY A 275 -31.03 11.40 18.42
C GLY A 275 -32.55 11.24 18.41
N VAL A 276 -33.13 11.07 19.59
CA VAL A 276 -34.58 10.93 19.75
C VAL A 276 -35.05 11.72 20.97
N ARG A 277 -36.33 12.05 21.00
CA ARG A 277 -37.00 12.51 22.21
C ARG A 277 -37.43 11.31 23.06
N VAL A 278 -36.95 11.24 24.30
CA VAL A 278 -37.34 10.19 25.25
C VAL A 278 -38.07 10.78 26.44
N TYR A 279 -39.22 10.20 26.76
CA TYR A 279 -39.98 10.44 27.98
C TYR A 279 -39.61 9.40 29.04
N VAL A 280 -39.31 9.88 30.24
CA VAL A 280 -39.02 9.08 31.44
C VAL A 280 -40.23 9.20 32.36
N PRO A 281 -41.06 8.16 32.51
CA PRO A 281 -42.24 8.19 33.37
C PRO A 281 -41.93 8.37 34.86
N GLU A 282 -42.91 8.82 35.62
CA GLU A 282 -42.83 8.89 37.08
C GLU A 282 -42.53 7.51 37.69
N GLY A 283 -41.60 7.48 38.64
CA GLY A 283 -41.16 6.26 39.32
C GLY A 283 -39.98 5.56 38.64
N LEU A 284 -39.63 5.95 37.41
CA LEU A 284 -38.48 5.44 36.67
C LEU A 284 -37.34 6.47 36.63
N SER A 285 -36.12 5.99 36.38
CA SER A 285 -34.95 6.84 36.18
C SER A 285 -34.29 6.52 34.84
N ALA A 286 -33.65 7.52 34.23
CA ALA A 286 -32.92 7.34 32.99
C ALA A 286 -31.47 7.79 33.15
N ARG A 287 -30.54 6.95 32.68
CA ARG A 287 -29.12 7.24 32.56
C ARG A 287 -28.80 7.45 31.09
N TYR A 288 -28.28 8.61 30.74
CA TYR A 288 -28.01 8.94 29.35
C TYR A 288 -26.60 9.50 29.17
N THR A 289 -26.05 9.28 27.98
CA THR A 289 -24.72 9.76 27.61
C THR A 289 -24.82 10.85 26.56
N TYR A 290 -24.00 11.88 26.71
CA TYR A 290 -23.81 12.90 25.69
C TYR A 290 -22.35 13.33 25.65
N MET A 291 -21.92 13.89 24.52
CA MET A 291 -20.51 14.18 24.24
C MET A 291 -20.35 15.70 24.02
N ASN A 292 -19.76 16.41 24.98
CA ASN A 292 -19.45 17.83 24.84
C ASN A 292 -18.44 18.34 25.90
N PRO A 293 -17.13 18.45 25.64
CA PRO A 293 -16.25 17.76 24.67
C PRO A 293 -15.75 16.38 25.17
N ILE A 294 -16.13 15.99 26.39
CA ILE A 294 -15.84 14.69 27.01
C ILE A 294 -17.16 13.91 27.09
N LEU A 295 -17.09 12.57 27.13
CA LEU A 295 -18.25 11.73 27.37
C LEU A 295 -18.74 11.91 28.82
N GLU A 296 -19.93 12.45 29.00
CA GLU A 296 -20.58 12.58 30.31
C GLU A 296 -21.78 11.63 30.44
N ILE A 297 -21.97 11.08 31.65
CA ILE A 297 -23.15 10.28 32.00
C ILE A 297 -23.98 11.11 32.99
N LYS A 298 -25.25 11.34 32.65
CA LYS A 298 -26.21 12.01 33.54
C LYS A 298 -27.36 11.07 33.88
N THR A 299 -27.91 11.26 35.08
CA THR A 299 -29.10 10.56 35.55
C THR A 299 -30.23 11.56 35.73
N VAL A 300 -31.44 11.21 35.28
CA VAL A 300 -32.66 11.99 35.51
C VAL A 300 -33.77 11.10 36.05
N GLU A 301 -34.51 11.62 37.01
CA GLU A 301 -35.67 10.98 37.62
C GLU A 301 -36.95 11.49 36.94
N GLY A 302 -37.83 10.57 36.56
CA GLY A 302 -39.11 10.93 35.95
C GLY A 302 -40.11 11.55 36.94
N PRO A 303 -41.13 12.27 36.44
CA PRO A 303 -41.46 12.45 35.03
C PRO A 303 -40.59 13.52 34.34
N ALA A 304 -39.92 13.18 33.24
CA ALA A 304 -39.03 14.09 32.51
C ALA A 304 -38.97 13.77 31.00
N ILE A 305 -38.63 14.76 30.18
CA ILE A 305 -38.30 14.58 28.75
C ILE A 305 -36.84 14.94 28.53
N ILE A 306 -36.13 14.09 27.75
CA ILE A 306 -34.76 14.30 27.28
C ILE A 306 -34.80 14.44 25.76
N ASP A 307 -34.26 15.53 25.21
CA ASP A 307 -34.30 15.82 23.77
C ASP A 307 -33.10 16.66 23.29
N PRO A 308 -32.36 16.27 22.25
CA PRO A 308 -32.31 14.94 21.62
C PRO A 308 -31.33 14.02 22.37
N ILE A 309 -31.62 12.72 22.46
CA ILE A 309 -30.70 11.74 23.05
C ILE A 309 -30.33 10.60 22.09
N MET A 310 -29.04 10.29 21.99
CA MET A 310 -28.54 9.19 21.16
C MET A 310 -28.50 7.84 21.88
N ALA A 311 -28.24 7.84 23.18
CA ALA A 311 -28.18 6.63 23.99
C ALA A 311 -28.73 6.88 25.39
N VAL A 312 -29.69 6.05 25.81
CA VAL A 312 -30.31 6.13 27.14
C VAL A 312 -30.62 4.74 27.66
N SER A 313 -30.44 4.55 28.96
CA SER A 313 -30.84 3.37 29.72
C SER A 313 -31.90 3.78 30.74
N ILE A 314 -33.09 3.20 30.67
CA ILE A 314 -34.18 3.42 31.62
C ILE A 314 -34.16 2.29 32.63
N ASP A 315 -33.91 2.64 33.90
CA ASP A 315 -33.93 1.68 35.01
C ASP A 315 -35.38 1.41 35.43
N CYS A 316 -35.74 0.14 35.33
CA CYS A 316 -37.07 -0.39 35.60
C CYS A 316 -37.23 -0.92 37.02
N TYR A 317 -36.13 -1.05 37.77
CA TYR A 317 -36.11 -1.64 39.09
C TYR A 317 -35.69 -0.60 40.13
N ARG A 318 -36.64 -0.24 40.98
CA ARG A 318 -36.36 0.34 42.30
C ARG A 318 -36.75 -0.65 43.37
#